data_AF-A0A166BL55-F1
#
_entry.id   AF-A0A166BL55-F1
#
_cell.length_a   1.000
_cell.length_b   1.000
_cell.length_c   1.000
_cell.angle_alpha   90.00
_cell.angle_beta   90.00
_cell.angle_gamma   90.00
#
_symmetry.space_group_name_H-M   'P 1'
#
loop_
_entity.id
_entity.type
_entity.pdbx_description
1 polymer ?
#
loop_
_entity_poly.entity_id
_entity_poly.type
_entity_poly.pdbx_seq_one_letter_code
_entity_poly.pdbx_strand_id
1 'polypeptide(L)'
;MLGFNDETEEIKGRNTERMNFRTKAPIKATIQHAAALSGVDDSTFTMSAALREAERVIEAHEHTRLEAVDHAAFTAALETPSDPNEALVTAAKRYKTRVTSR
;
A
#
# COMPACT_ATOMS: atom_id res chain seq x y z
N MET A 1 22.53 -5.12 17.10
CA MET A 1 21.37 -6.02 16.93
C MET A 1 20.31 -5.21 16.19
N LEU A 2 19.80 -5.69 15.05
CA LEU A 2 18.68 -5.00 14.38
C LEU A 2 17.47 -5.15 15.31
N GLY A 3 16.86 -4.03 15.70
CA GLY A 3 15.64 -4.06 16.51
C GLY A 3 14.50 -4.60 15.65
N PHE A 4 13.82 -5.65 16.12
CA PHE A 4 12.57 -6.10 15.53
C PHE A 4 11.42 -5.30 16.16
N ASN A 5 10.66 -4.60 15.32
CA ASN A 5 9.42 -3.95 15.72
C ASN A 5 8.26 -4.87 15.33
N ASP A 6 7.50 -5.30 16.33
CA ASP A 6 6.26 -6.02 16.11
C ASP A 6 5.12 -5.02 15.85
N GLU A 7 4.78 -4.75 14.59
CA GLU A 7 3.66 -3.84 14.28
C GLU A 7 2.30 -4.43 14.66
N THR A 8 2.22 -5.74 14.98
CA THR A 8 0.92 -6.37 15.28
C THR A 8 0.42 -6.01 16.67
N GLU A 9 1.31 -5.65 17.61
CA GLU A 9 0.95 -5.19 18.96
C GLU A 9 0.16 -3.87 18.97
N GLU A 10 0.32 -3.04 17.93
CA GLU A 10 -0.43 -1.78 17.81
C GLU A 10 -1.91 -2.03 17.47
N ILE A 11 -2.22 -3.20 16.90
CA ILE A 11 -3.56 -3.56 16.47
C ILE A 11 -4.35 -4.19 17.63
N LYS A 12 -5.35 -3.46 18.12
CA LYS A 12 -6.23 -3.92 19.20
C LYS A 12 -7.22 -4.98 18.71
N GLY A 13 -7.34 -6.09 19.44
CA GLY A 13 -8.35 -7.10 19.18
C GLY A 13 -7.99 -8.44 19.81
N ARG A 14 -8.93 -9.39 19.78
CA ARG A 14 -8.62 -10.80 20.07
C ARG A 14 -8.21 -11.48 18.77
N ASN A 15 -7.21 -12.36 18.82
CA ASN A 15 -6.75 -13.14 17.67
C ASN A 15 -7.74 -14.27 17.35
N THR A 16 -8.82 -13.95 16.63
CA THR A 16 -9.88 -14.92 16.23
C THR A 16 -9.67 -15.50 14.83
N GLU A 17 -9.01 -14.75 13.96
CA GLU A 17 -8.84 -15.11 12.55
C GLU A 17 -7.62 -16.01 12.32
N ARG A 18 -7.70 -16.89 11.31
CA ARG A 18 -6.63 -17.82 10.96
C ARG A 18 -6.14 -17.60 9.54
N MET A 19 -4.84 -17.46 9.39
CA MET A 19 -4.17 -17.37 8.10
C MET A 19 -3.26 -18.59 7.90
N ASN A 20 -3.58 -19.43 6.90
CA ASN A 20 -2.88 -20.71 6.68
C ASN A 20 -2.10 -20.67 5.36
N PHE A 21 -0.83 -21.08 5.41
CA PHE A 21 0.03 -21.17 4.24
C PHE A 21 0.69 -22.55 4.13
N ARG A 22 0.81 -23.03 2.90
CA ARG A 22 1.73 -24.13 2.55
C ARG A 22 2.98 -23.54 1.94
N THR A 23 4.14 -23.99 2.40
CA THR A 23 5.43 -23.50 1.91
C THR A 23 6.45 -24.64 1.81
N LYS A 24 7.59 -24.36 1.18
CA LYS A 24 8.72 -25.29 1.06
C LYS A 24 9.55 -25.26 2.35
N ALA A 25 10.14 -26.39 2.72
CA ALA A 25 10.97 -26.50 3.93
C ALA A 25 12.10 -25.45 4.01
N PRO A 26 12.84 -25.11 2.93
CA PRO A 26 13.87 -24.07 2.99
C PRO A 26 13.31 -22.68 3.33
N ILE A 27 12.12 -22.34 2.82
CA ILE A 27 11.48 -21.05 3.11
C ILE A 27 11.12 -20.96 4.60
N LYS A 28 10.53 -22.04 5.14
CA LYS A 28 10.22 -22.12 6.58
C LYS A 28 11.47 -21.97 7.44
N ALA A 29 12.57 -22.66 7.08
CA ALA A 29 13.82 -22.60 7.82
C ALA A 29 14.42 -21.17 7.85
N THR A 30 14.36 -20.45 6.73
CA THR A 30 14.82 -19.05 6.66
C THR A 30 13.99 -18.14 7.56
N ILE A 31 12.67 -18.27 7.54
CA ILE A 31 11.76 -17.47 8.39
C ILE A 31 12.05 -17.75 9.87
N GLN A 32 12.17 -19.02 10.25
CA GLN A 32 12.51 -19.46 11.61
C GLN A 32 13.83 -18.87 12.10
N HIS A 33 14.85 -18.88 11.23
CA HIS A 33 16.14 -18.30 11.58
C HIS A 33 16.04 -16.78 11.81
N ALA A 34 15.32 -16.07 10.95
CA ALA A 34 15.11 -14.63 11.08
C ALA A 34 14.28 -14.26 12.33
N ALA A 35 13.26 -15.06 12.67
CA ALA A 35 12.48 -14.92 13.89
C ALA A 35 13.35 -15.11 15.13
N ALA A 36 14.19 -16.15 15.16
CA ALA A 36 15.14 -16.40 16.25
C ALA A 36 16.16 -15.26 16.44
N LEU A 37 16.69 -14.70 15.35
CA LEU A 37 17.58 -13.53 15.40
C LEU A 37 16.87 -12.27 15.91
N SER A 38 15.57 -12.18 15.66
CA SER A 38 14.69 -11.08 16.10
C SER A 38 14.17 -11.26 17.54
N GLY A 39 14.37 -12.44 18.14
CA GLY A 39 13.88 -12.74 19.49
C GLY A 39 12.37 -12.97 19.59
N VAL A 40 11.71 -13.31 18.48
CA VAL A 40 10.26 -13.58 18.40
C VAL A 40 9.98 -14.95 17.79
N ASP A 41 8.75 -15.46 17.88
CA ASP A 41 8.36 -16.69 17.20
C ASP A 41 8.01 -16.47 15.72
N ASP A 42 7.94 -17.59 14.98
CA ASP A 42 7.67 -17.62 13.54
C ASP A 42 6.37 -16.89 13.16
N SER A 43 5.34 -16.98 13.99
CA SER A 43 4.02 -16.41 13.72
C SER A 43 4.09 -14.90 13.85
N THR A 44 4.61 -14.39 14.96
CA THR A 44 4.83 -12.95 15.18
C THR A 44 5.70 -12.35 14.09
N PHE A 45 6.85 -12.99 13.78
CA PHE A 45 7.72 -12.52 12.71
C PHE A 45 7.00 -12.45 11.36
N THR A 46 6.26 -13.50 11.01
CA THR A 46 5.55 -13.58 9.73
C THR A 46 4.41 -12.55 9.65
N MET A 47 3.63 -12.39 10.71
CA MET A 47 2.49 -11.46 10.73
C MET A 47 2.95 -10.01 10.64
N SER A 48 3.95 -9.60 11.42
CA SER A 48 4.52 -8.27 11.34
C SER A 48 5.14 -8.00 9.95
N ALA A 49 5.89 -8.97 9.40
CA ALA A 49 6.45 -8.81 8.06
C ALA A 49 5.36 -8.69 6.98
N ALA A 50 4.28 -9.46 7.08
CA ALA A 50 3.15 -9.40 6.16
C ALA A 50 2.39 -8.07 6.30
N LEU A 51 2.19 -7.57 7.52
CA LEU A 51 1.52 -6.30 7.78
C LEU A 51 2.29 -5.12 7.19
N ARG A 52 3.60 -5.02 7.46
CA ARG A 52 4.45 -3.99 6.83
C ARG A 52 4.34 -3.96 5.32
N GLU A 53 4.44 -5.13 4.70
CA GLU A 53 4.43 -5.20 3.24
C GLU A 53 3.04 -4.86 2.70
N ALA A 54 1.97 -5.28 3.38
CA ALA A 54 0.61 -4.90 3.01
C ALA A 54 0.44 -3.38 3.08
N GLU A 55 0.86 -2.74 4.17
CA GLU A 55 0.80 -1.28 4.34
C GLU A 55 1.61 -0.55 3.27
N ARG A 56 2.84 -1.01 3.00
CA ARG A 56 3.71 -0.43 1.96
C ARG A 56 3.07 -0.53 0.58
N VAL A 57 2.42 -1.65 0.27
CA VAL A 57 1.72 -1.85 -1.01
C VAL A 57 0.49 -0.96 -1.11
N ILE A 58 -0.30 -0.84 -0.04
CA ILE A 58 -1.47 0.04 0.02
C ILE A 58 -1.04 1.50 -0.17
N GLU A 59 -0.05 1.96 0.61
CA GLU A 59 0.47 3.33 0.53
C GLU A 59 0.96 3.66 -0.90
N ALA A 60 1.69 2.74 -1.53
CA ALA A 60 2.19 2.93 -2.89
C ALA A 60 1.08 3.05 -3.96
N HIS A 61 -0.12 2.49 -3.70
CA HIS A 61 -1.25 2.58 -4.64
C HIS A 61 -2.19 3.75 -4.33
N GLU A 62 -2.34 4.10 -3.05
CA GLU A 62 -3.30 5.13 -2.61
C GLU A 62 -2.68 6.52 -2.54
N HIS A 63 -1.36 6.62 -2.29
CA HIS A 63 -0.67 7.89 -2.16
C HIS A 63 0.26 8.15 -3.35
N THR A 64 0.01 9.25 -4.05
CA THR A 64 0.94 9.75 -5.08
C THR A 64 1.93 10.72 -4.45
N ARG A 65 3.20 10.36 -4.41
CA ARG A 65 4.27 11.27 -4.00
C ARG A 65 4.65 12.17 -5.17
N LEU A 66 4.54 13.48 -4.97
CA LEU A 66 4.98 14.48 -5.94
C LEU A 66 6.40 14.94 -5.62
N GLU A 67 7.25 15.03 -6.64
CA GLU A 67 8.52 15.74 -6.53
C GLU A 67 8.28 17.24 -6.31
N ALA A 68 9.27 17.97 -5.82
CA ALA A 68 9.09 19.39 -5.48
C ALA A 68 8.59 20.24 -6.66
N VAL A 69 9.03 19.92 -7.89
CA VAL A 69 8.59 20.60 -9.11
C VAL A 69 7.13 20.30 -9.42
N ASP A 70 6.73 19.03 -9.32
CA ASP A 70 5.36 18.60 -9.58
C ASP A 70 4.40 19.11 -8.49
N HIS A 71 4.86 19.17 -7.24
CA HIS A 71 4.12 19.76 -6.13
C HIS A 71 3.83 21.23 -6.40
N ALA A 72 4.84 22.02 -6.80
CA ALA A 72 4.65 23.44 -7.13
C ALA A 72 3.67 23.63 -8.31
N ALA A 73 3.81 22.81 -9.37
CA ALA A 73 2.89 22.83 -10.51
C ALA A 73 1.45 22.47 -10.10
N PHE A 74 1.30 21.43 -9.26
CA PHE A 74 0.01 20.99 -8.75
C PHE A 74 -0.65 22.05 -7.87
N THR A 75 0.08 22.66 -6.94
CA THR A 75 -0.45 23.74 -6.09
C THR A 75 -0.86 24.96 -6.92
N ALA A 76 -0.03 25.38 -7.88
CA ALA A 76 -0.36 26.50 -8.76
C ALA A 76 -1.64 26.24 -9.58
N ALA A 77 -1.84 24.99 -10.05
CA ALA A 77 -3.05 24.59 -10.76
C ALA A 77 -4.31 24.60 -9.88
N LEU A 78 -4.18 24.34 -8.57
CA LEU A 78 -5.28 24.45 -7.61
C LEU A 78 -5.63 25.91 -7.28
N GLU A 79 -4.61 26.77 -7.15
CA GLU A 79 -4.80 28.19 -6.83
C GLU A 79 -5.38 28.99 -8.01
N THR A 80 -4.95 28.66 -9.23
CA THR A 80 -5.46 29.29 -10.46
C THR A 80 -5.96 28.21 -11.42
N PRO A 81 -7.19 27.72 -11.24
CA PRO A 81 -7.77 26.71 -12.13
C PRO A 81 -7.92 27.27 -13.54
N SER A 82 -7.39 26.56 -14.53
CA SER A 82 -7.59 26.89 -15.95
C SER A 82 -8.84 26.22 -16.51
N ASP A 83 -9.52 26.90 -17.44
CA ASP A 83 -10.62 26.29 -18.17
C ASP A 83 -10.17 25.06 -18.99
N PRO A 84 -11.00 24.02 -19.11
CA PRO A 84 -10.68 22.84 -19.89
C PRO A 84 -10.57 23.19 -21.38
N ASN A 85 -9.49 22.73 -22.02
CA ASN A 85 -9.28 22.96 -23.45
C ASN A 85 -10.30 22.21 -24.34
N GLU A 86 -10.38 22.57 -25.61
CA GLU A 86 -11.33 21.98 -26.57
C GLU A 86 -11.23 20.45 -26.68
N ALA A 87 -10.00 19.91 -26.55
CA ALA A 87 -9.77 18.47 -26.59
C ALA A 87 -10.39 17.75 -25.37
N LEU A 88 -10.23 18.32 -24.16
CA LEU A 88 -10.84 17.83 -22.92
C LEU A 88 -12.37 17.91 -22.99
N VAL A 89 -12.92 19.03 -23.49
CA VAL A 89 -14.37 19.20 -23.68
C VAL A 89 -14.92 18.15 -24.65
N THR A 90 -14.23 17.90 -25.76
CA THR A 90 -14.63 16.88 -26.76
C THR A 90 -14.55 15.47 -26.18
N ALA A 91 -13.49 15.16 -25.42
CA ALA A 91 -13.35 13.87 -24.75
C ALA A 91 -14.47 13.62 -23.73
N ALA A 92 -14.84 14.63 -22.94
CA ALA A 92 -15.93 14.55 -21.98
C ALA A 92 -17.30 14.31 -22.66
N LYS A 93 -17.58 15.00 -23.78
CA LYS A 93 -18.80 14.77 -24.59
C LYS A 93 -18.86 13.32 -25.11
N ARG A 94 -17.75 12.82 -25.67
CA ARG A 94 -17.64 11.43 -26.16
C ARG A 94 -17.88 10.41 -25.05
N TYR A 95 -17.33 10.63 -23.86
CA TYR A 95 -17.54 9.76 -22.70
C TYR A 95 -19.02 9.72 -22.30
N LYS A 96 -19.68 10.89 -22.18
CA LYS A 96 -21.11 10.96 -21.84
C LYS A 96 -21.95 10.13 -22.79
N THR A 97 -21.78 10.30 -24.11
CA THR A 97 -22.53 9.53 -25.12
C THR A 97 -22.34 8.01 -25.01
N ARG A 98 -21.14 7.53 -24.64
CA ARG A 98 -20.89 6.09 -24.43
C ARG A 98 -21.53 5.54 -23.17
N VAL A 99 -21.64 6.35 -22.11
CA VAL A 99 -22.13 5.89 -20.81
C VAL A 99 -23.65 6.01 -20.70
N THR A 100 -24.28 7.04 -21.30
CA THR A 100 -25.74 7.16 -21.33
C THR A 100 -26.42 6.30 -22.39
N SER A 101 -25.68 5.61 -23.27
CA SER A 101 -26.28 4.66 -24.22
C SER A 101 -26.51 3.26 -23.63
N ARG A 102 -26.72 3.13 -22.32
CA ARG A 102 -26.96 1.85 -21.64
C ARG A 102 -28.28 1.85 -20.90
#